data_AF-X1V7U4-F1
#
_entry.id   AF-X1V7U4-F1
#
_cell.length_a   1.000
_cell.length_b   1.000
_cell.length_c   1.000
_cell.angle_alpha   90.00
_cell.angle_beta   90.00
_cell.angle_gamma   90.00
#
_symmetry.space_group_name_H-M   'P 1'
#
loop_
_entity.id
_entity.type
_entity.pdbx_description
1 polymer ?
#
loop_
_entity_poly.entity_id
_entity_poly.type
_entity_poly.pdbx_seq_one_letter_code
_entity_poly.pdbx_strand_id
1 'polypeptide(L)' 'MVTKKTKKPLPFYTLGHQGLVAWAICTSLPLDEAIAHANSIGPTGISSRWALSEDKFPDGKDNPHDCPDNPGHKHYLLEC' A
#
# COMPACT_ATOMS: atom_id res chain seq x y z
N MET A 1 31.74 -5.99 -18.06
CA MET A 1 31.36 -5.36 -16.77
C MET A 1 29.86 -5.15 -16.79
N VAL A 2 29.10 -5.92 -16.00
CA VAL A 2 27.62 -5.77 -15.94
C VAL A 2 27.33 -4.64 -14.95
N THR A 3 26.92 -3.49 -15.47
CA THR A 3 26.40 -2.38 -14.65
C THR A 3 25.14 -2.87 -13.93
N LYS A 4 25.24 -3.13 -12.63
CA LYS A 4 24.08 -3.34 -11.76
C LYS A 4 23.22 -2.07 -11.84
N LYS A 5 22.11 -2.13 -12.58
CA LYS A 5 21.08 -1.09 -12.52
C LYS A 5 20.57 -1.08 -11.08
N THR A 6 20.93 -0.06 -10.32
CA THR A 6 20.32 0.22 -9.01
C THR A 6 18.84 0.49 -9.25
N LYS A 7 17.99 -0.53 -9.05
CA LYS A 7 16.54 -0.37 -9.05
C LYS A 7 16.22 0.66 -7.96
N LYS A 8 15.69 1.81 -8.36
CA LYS A 8 15.10 2.73 -7.37
C LYS A 8 14.02 1.96 -6.59
N PRO A 9 13.94 2.12 -5.26
CA PRO A 9 12.86 1.51 -4.50
C PRO A 9 11.52 1.98 -5.05
N LEU A 10 10.54 1.06 -5.09
CA LEU A 10 9.18 1.42 -5.47
C LEU A 10 8.62 2.44 -4.48
N PRO A 11 7.81 3.41 -4.93
CA PRO A 11 7.23 4.44 -4.07
C PRO A 11 6.09 3.82 -3.25
N PHE A 12 6.40 2.96 -2.28
CA PHE A 12 5.46 2.21 -1.45
C PHE A 12 5.86 2.35 0.02
N TYR A 13 5.03 3.05 0.79
CA TYR A 13 5.32 3.39 2.18
C TYR A 13 4.21 2.90 3.09
N THR A 14 4.56 2.30 4.23
CA THR A 14 3.57 1.96 5.25
C THR A 14 3.24 3.19 6.08
N LEU A 15 1.94 3.44 6.26
CA LEU A 15 1.43 4.47 7.15
C LEU A 15 1.25 3.85 8.54
N GLY A 16 2.26 3.99 9.40
CA GLY A 16 2.28 3.34 10.71
C GLY A 16 2.87 1.94 10.64
N HIS A 17 2.07 0.91 10.93
CA HIS A 17 2.49 -0.50 10.92
C HIS A 17 1.47 -1.39 10.19
N GLN A 18 1.95 -2.50 9.63
CA GLN A 18 1.09 -3.56 9.11
C GLN A 18 0.40 -4.26 10.30
N GLY A 19 -0.92 -4.21 10.36
CA GLY A 19 -1.73 -4.91 11.34
C GLY A 19 -2.01 -6.37 10.92
N LEU A 20 -2.74 -7.08 11.78
CA LEU A 20 -3.15 -8.46 11.49
C LEU A 20 -4.19 -8.57 10.37
N VAL A 21 -5.11 -7.59 10.30
CA VAL A 21 -6.24 -7.58 9.37
C VAL A 21 -6.34 -6.31 8.55
N ALA A 22 -5.50 -5.31 8.82
CA ALA A 22 -5.54 -4.02 8.14
C ALA A 22 -4.13 -3.47 7.93
N TRP A 23 -3.92 -2.80 6.79
CA TRP A 23 -2.65 -2.18 6.45
C TRP A 23 -2.86 -0.90 5.65
N ALA A 24 -2.52 0.24 6.24
CA ALA A 24 -2.55 1.53 5.56
C ALA A 24 -1.23 1.79 4.82
N ILE A 25 -1.32 2.18 3.54
CA ILE A 25 -0.16 2.43 2.68
C ILE A 25 -0.30 3.76 1.94
N CYS A 26 0.84 4.37 1.61
CA CYS A 26 0.96 5.55 0.76
C CYS A 26 1.82 5.22 -0.46
N THR A 27 1.29 5.44 -1.66
CA THR A 27 2.00 5.07 -2.89
C THR A 27 1.55 5.88 -4.09
N SER A 28 2.43 6.04 -5.08
CA SER A 28 2.07 6.56 -6.40
C SER A 28 1.74 5.45 -7.40
N LEU A 29 1.72 4.19 -6.96
CA LEU A 29 1.35 3.06 -7.81
C LEU A 29 -0.18 3.04 -8.05
N PRO A 30 -0.62 2.56 -9.22
CA PRO A 30 -2.02 2.17 -9.42
C PRO A 30 -2.45 1.12 -8.38
N LEU A 31 -3.74 1.08 -8.06
CA LEU A 31 -4.29 0.22 -7.01
C LEU A 31 -3.89 -1.25 -7.19
N ASP A 32 -4.07 -1.81 -8.39
CA ASP A 32 -3.77 -3.22 -8.66
C ASP A 32 -2.28 -3.55 -8.44
N GLU A 33 -1.39 -2.63 -8.83
CA GLU A 33 0.05 -2.76 -8.60
C GLU A 33 0.41 -2.61 -7.12
N ALA A 34 -0.25 -1.71 -6.40
CA ALA A 34 -0.07 -1.52 -4.97
C ALA A 34 -0.49 -2.78 -4.19
N ILE A 35 -1.64 -3.36 -4.51
CA ILE A 35 -2.14 -4.59 -3.90
C ILE A 35 -1.22 -5.77 -4.23
N ALA A 36 -0.81 -5.92 -5.50
CA ALA A 36 0.12 -6.97 -5.90
C ALA A 36 1.46 -6.84 -5.17
N HIS A 37 1.96 -5.61 -5.02
CA HIS A 37 3.18 -5.35 -4.28
C HIS A 37 3.03 -5.67 -2.80
N ALA A 38 1.96 -5.22 -2.14
CA ALA A 38 1.66 -5.50 -0.73
C ALA A 38 1.66 -7.02 -0.46
N ASN A 39 0.95 -7.79 -1.29
CA ASN A 39 0.91 -9.25 -1.19
C ASN A 39 2.26 -9.93 -1.47
N SER A 40 3.18 -9.28 -2.18
CA SER A 40 4.52 -9.79 -2.43
C SER A 40 5.50 -9.52 -1.28
N ILE A 41 5.39 -8.38 -0.60
CA ILE A 41 6.38 -7.96 0.40
C ILE A 41 5.96 -8.24 1.84
N GLY A 42 4.66 -8.31 2.10
CA GLY A 42 4.10 -8.52 3.43
C GLY A 42 2.81 -9.32 3.34
N PRO A 43 2.83 -10.58 2.88
CA PRO A 43 1.62 -11.40 2.82
C PRO A 43 1.01 -11.57 4.21
N THR A 44 -0.31 -11.78 4.24
CA THR A 44 -1.14 -11.89 5.46
C THR A 44 -0.81 -13.13 6.31
N GLY A 45 -0.14 -14.12 5.72
CA GLY A 45 0.13 -15.42 6.36
C GLY A 45 -1.08 -16.36 6.45
N ILE A 46 -2.23 -15.96 5.89
CA ILE A 46 -3.47 -16.75 5.82
C ILE A 46 -3.92 -16.92 4.35
N SER A 47 -5.04 -17.61 4.12
CA SER A 47 -5.58 -17.81 2.77
C SER A 47 -6.08 -16.52 2.12
N SER A 48 -6.57 -15.57 2.92
CA SER A 48 -6.97 -14.25 2.44
C SER A 48 -5.76 -13.43 2.01
N ARG A 49 -5.89 -12.70 0.92
CA ARG A 49 -4.87 -11.75 0.44
C ARG A 49 -5.26 -10.33 0.83
N TRP A 50 -4.29 -9.43 0.89
CA TRP A 50 -4.60 -8.02 0.99
C TRP A 50 -5.44 -7.58 -0.20
N ALA A 51 -6.54 -6.90 0.07
CA ALA A 51 -7.44 -6.26 -0.89
C ALA A 51 -7.77 -4.85 -0.41
N LEU A 52 -8.36 -4.02 -1.27
CA LEU A 52 -8.82 -2.69 -0.87
C LEU A 52 -9.97 -2.84 0.15
N SER A 53 -9.85 -2.19 1.30
CA SER A 53 -10.90 -2.18 2.31
C SER A 53 -12.09 -1.33 1.88
N GLU A 54 -13.30 -1.79 2.20
CA GLU A 54 -14.52 -1.00 2.03
C GLU A 54 -14.67 0.10 3.12
N ASP A 55 -13.87 0.01 4.19
CA ASP A 55 -13.89 0.96 5.30
C ASP A 55 -13.21 2.29 4.96
N LYS A 56 -13.63 3.32 5.69
CA LYS A 56 -12.94 4.62 5.75
C LYS A 56 -11.70 4.52 6.62
N PHE A 57 -10.79 5.48 6.45
CA PHE A 57 -9.69 5.65 7.40
C PHE A 57 -10.21 6.06 8.79
N PRO A 58 -9.47 5.78 9.88
CA PRO A 58 -9.89 6.14 11.24
C PRO A 58 -10.14 7.64 11.47
N ASP A 59 -9.57 8.50 10.63
CA ASP A 59 -9.78 9.95 10.63
C ASP A 59 -11.01 10.40 9.83
N GLY A 60 -11.80 9.45 9.31
CA GLY A 60 -13.03 9.67 8.55
C GLY A 60 -12.84 9.89 7.06
N LYS A 61 -11.60 9.90 6.55
CA LYS A 61 -11.32 10.07 5.11
C LYS A 61 -11.74 8.83 4.31
N ASP A 62 -12.13 9.07 3.06
CA ASP A 62 -12.47 8.02 2.11
C ASP A 62 -11.27 7.10 1.80
N ASN A 63 -11.58 5.87 1.42
CA ASN A 63 -10.61 4.94 0.88
C ASN A 63 -10.94 4.65 -0.58
N PRO A 64 -10.06 4.96 -1.55
CA PRO A 64 -8.80 5.71 -1.40
C PRO A 64 -8.97 7.23 -1.32
N HIS A 65 -7.94 7.93 -0.83
CA HIS A 65 -7.83 9.39 -0.90
C HIS A 65 -6.42 9.86 -1.27
N ASP A 66 -6.28 11.12 -1.71
CA ASP A 66 -4.98 11.68 -2.08
C ASP A 66 -4.11 11.99 -0.86
N CYS A 67 -2.80 11.77 -0.99
CA CYS A 67 -1.84 12.13 0.04
C CYS A 67 -1.62 13.66 0.06
N PRO A 68 -1.84 14.35 1.19
CA PRO A 68 -1.64 15.80 1.27
C PRO A 68 -0.16 16.20 1.20
N ASP A 69 0.74 15.34 1.66
CA ASP A 69 2.17 15.64 1.80
C ASP A 69 3.00 15.26 0.57
N ASN A 70 2.52 14.29 -0.23
CA ASN A 70 3.20 13.80 -1.42
C ASN A 70 2.27 13.87 -2.65
N PRO A 71 2.34 14.96 -3.43
CA PRO A 71 1.53 15.11 -4.63
C PRO A 71 1.70 13.94 -5.60
N GLY A 72 0.57 13.41 -6.09
CA GLY A 72 0.54 12.23 -6.97
C GLY A 72 0.56 10.88 -6.24
N HIS A 73 0.67 10.87 -4.92
CA HIS A 73 0.45 9.67 -4.11
C HIS A 73 -1.00 9.56 -3.64
N LYS A 74 -1.45 8.33 -3.44
CA LYS A 74 -2.72 7.98 -2.81
C LYS A 74 -2.48 7.17 -1.55
N HIS A 75 -3.40 7.32 -0.60
CA HIS A 75 -3.52 6.47 0.56
C HIS A 75 -4.54 5.36 0.28
N TYR A 76 -4.12 4.12 0.54
CA TYR A 76 -4.98 2.95 0.48
C TYR A 76 -5.03 2.31 1.87
N LEU A 77 -6.24 2.01 2.34
CA LEU A 77 -6.45 1.08 3.44
C LEU A 77 -6.70 -0.30 2.83
N LEU A 78 -5.85 -1.25 3.17
CA LEU A 78 -5.96 -2.64 2.74
C LEU A 78 -6.46 -3.51 3.90
N GLU A 79 -7.21 -4.56 3.59
CA GLU A 79 -7.69 -5.56 4.55
C GLU A 79 -7.57 -6.99 4.02
N CYS A 80 -7.72 -7.98 4.89
CA CYS A 80 -7.70 -9.41 4.54
C CYS A 80 -8.67 -10.25 5.37
#